data_AF-A0A0R2CVS8-F1
#
_entry.id   AF-A0A0R2CVS8-F1
#
_cell.length_a   1.000
_cell.length_b   1.000
_cell.length_c   1.000
_cell.angle_alpha   90.00
_cell.angle_beta   90.00
_cell.angle_gamma   90.00
#
_symmetry.space_group_name_H-M   'P 1'
#
loop_
_entity.id
_entity.type
_entity.pdbx_description
1 polymer ?
#
loop_
_entity_poly.entity_id
_entity_poly.type
_entity_poly.pdbx_seq_one_letter_code
_entity_poly.pdbx_strand_id
1 'polypeptide(L)'
;MTDLNAQYDNQPIYTSAFYADPESPLQNRSTLLSTLKAFTKNESATTPFALQIMATNAELTIAPLGLLNLDELKTYTAKQRHTYGLNAPETTELPLVVQYEPHTENAKVSRQLVTTCEALFRDFNPAFEKIWQQVNADLAKNQQLLEHMVADLITDSQKIAPKFSTHLKALTVEKRKETLGFDLPDNQLAQFSRYLADNQEVKAIIASGAGFASHEIVGKQLFAQAMNDQILRNTFFWDLDNTFHEIFYYYLRKYGTNKVKLSKRLNHIKPRLLTKMRQTAWQQANNLTKQTKTPPQALEKLFTTVFVPVAEQLTAEIAKFNH
;
A
#
# COMPACT_ATOMS: atom_id res chain seq x y z
N MET A 1 37.86 -0.78 -33.42
CA MET A 1 36.40 -0.89 -33.27
C MET A 1 36.13 -2.17 -32.53
N THR A 2 35.99 -2.06 -31.22
CA THR A 2 35.63 -3.16 -30.31
C THR A 2 34.25 -2.82 -29.81
N ASP A 3 33.26 -3.60 -30.25
CA ASP A 3 31.90 -3.54 -29.74
C ASP A 3 31.90 -3.86 -28.24
N LEU A 4 31.64 -2.85 -27.42
CA LEU A 4 31.17 -3.04 -26.04
C LEU A 4 29.64 -3.12 -26.08
N ASN A 5 29.11 -4.14 -26.76
CA ASN A 5 27.79 -4.66 -26.44
C ASN A 5 27.91 -5.32 -25.07
N ALA A 6 27.73 -4.55 -24.00
CA ALA A 6 27.48 -5.11 -22.69
C ALA A 6 26.22 -5.98 -22.80
N GLN A 7 26.40 -7.29 -22.80
CA GLN A 7 25.32 -8.26 -22.80
C GLN A 7 24.57 -8.13 -21.47
N TYR A 8 23.53 -7.30 -21.45
CA TYR A 8 22.53 -7.23 -20.37
C TYR A 8 21.46 -8.33 -20.52
N ASP A 9 21.73 -9.35 -21.34
CA ASP A 9 20.79 -10.42 -21.64
C ASP A 9 20.63 -11.39 -20.45
N ASN A 10 19.41 -11.41 -19.91
CA ASN A 10 18.82 -12.50 -19.14
C ASN A 10 19.48 -12.89 -17.80
N GLN A 11 19.80 -11.93 -16.93
CA GLN A 11 19.98 -12.24 -15.51
C GLN A 11 18.65 -12.14 -14.74
N PRO A 12 18.29 -13.15 -13.90
CA PRO A 12 17.08 -13.11 -13.10
C PRO A 12 17.13 -11.98 -12.07
N ILE A 13 16.08 -11.15 -12.03
CA ILE A 13 15.96 -10.00 -11.13
C ILE A 13 15.37 -10.47 -9.79
N TYR A 14 16.15 -10.41 -8.71
CA TYR A 14 15.67 -10.71 -7.36
C TYR A 14 14.95 -9.49 -6.77
N THR A 15 13.65 -9.61 -6.54
CA THR A 15 12.84 -8.56 -5.89
C THR A 15 12.65 -8.86 -4.40
N SER A 16 12.95 -7.89 -3.53
CA SER A 16 12.64 -7.91 -2.10
C SER A 16 11.91 -6.62 -1.72
N ALA A 17 10.58 -6.68 -1.68
CA ALA A 17 9.73 -5.63 -1.15
C ALA A 17 9.67 -5.69 0.38
N PHE A 18 9.62 -4.54 1.05
CA PHE A 18 9.22 -4.49 2.46
C PHE A 18 8.21 -3.37 2.70
N TYR A 19 7.29 -3.63 3.62
CA TYR A 19 6.20 -2.76 4.04
C TYR A 19 6.71 -1.66 4.98
N ALA A 20 6.36 -0.40 4.70
CA ALA A 20 6.70 0.73 5.55
C ALA A 20 5.47 1.30 6.27
N ASP A 21 5.50 1.33 7.60
CA ASP A 21 4.47 1.94 8.45
C ASP A 21 4.83 3.42 8.68
N PRO A 22 4.09 4.41 8.15
CA PRO A 22 4.47 5.82 8.25
C PRO A 22 4.56 6.32 9.70
N GLU A 23 3.87 5.67 10.63
CA GLU A 23 3.94 5.95 12.06
C GLU A 23 5.15 5.30 12.77
N SER A 24 5.93 4.46 12.08
CA SER A 24 7.10 3.78 12.64
C SER A 24 8.39 4.02 11.81
N PRO A 25 8.93 5.26 11.78
CA PRO A 25 10.15 5.58 11.03
C PRO A 25 11.35 4.70 11.40
N LEU A 26 11.48 4.33 12.68
CA LEU A 26 12.56 3.47 13.17
C LEU A 26 12.46 2.06 12.60
N GLN A 27 11.26 1.48 12.56
CA GLN A 27 11.03 0.17 11.97
C GLN A 27 11.31 0.20 10.48
N ASN A 28 10.81 1.24 9.78
CA ASN A 28 11.03 1.40 8.33
C ASN A 28 12.52 1.52 8.01
N ARG A 29 13.25 2.33 8.77
CA ARG A 29 14.71 2.48 8.63
C ARG A 29 15.42 1.15 8.89
N SER A 30 15.05 0.42 9.93
CA SER A 30 15.64 -0.88 10.27
C SER A 30 15.40 -1.94 9.19
N THR A 31 14.19 -1.98 8.63
CA THR A 31 13.84 -2.92 7.57
C THR A 31 14.59 -2.58 6.28
N LEU A 32 14.60 -1.31 5.86
CA LEU A 32 15.38 -0.85 4.70
C LEU A 32 16.87 -1.19 4.86
N LEU A 33 17.43 -0.92 6.04
CA LEU A 33 18.83 -1.23 6.35
C LEU A 33 19.12 -2.72 6.19
N SER A 34 18.25 -3.57 6.74
CA SER A 34 18.41 -5.03 6.68
C SER A 34 18.29 -5.56 5.25
N THR A 35 17.32 -5.04 4.49
CA THR A 35 17.11 -5.40 3.08
C THR A 35 18.30 -4.99 2.21
N LEU A 36 18.77 -3.75 2.31
CA LEU A 36 19.93 -3.29 1.53
C LEU A 36 21.23 -3.99 1.94
N LYS A 37 21.42 -4.32 3.23
CA LYS A 37 22.55 -5.15 3.67
C LYS A 37 22.48 -6.56 3.09
N ALA A 38 21.30 -7.18 3.08
CA ALA A 38 21.13 -8.50 2.47
C ALA A 38 21.42 -8.45 0.97
N PHE A 39 20.94 -7.42 0.26
CA PHE A 39 21.22 -7.18 -1.14
C PHE A 39 22.73 -7.07 -1.40
N THR A 40 23.43 -6.16 -0.72
CA THR A 40 24.88 -5.96 -0.91
C THR A 40 25.74 -7.18 -0.56
N LYS A 41 25.23 -8.12 0.25
CA LYS A 41 25.93 -9.37 0.59
C LYS A 41 25.76 -10.47 -0.45
N ASN A 42 24.66 -10.44 -1.20
CA ASN A 42 24.27 -11.52 -2.10
C ASN A 42 24.52 -11.18 -3.58
N GLU A 43 24.81 -9.91 -3.90
CA GLU A 43 24.90 -9.39 -5.26
C GLU A 43 26.27 -8.77 -5.56
N SER A 44 26.54 -8.51 -6.85
CA SER A 44 27.76 -7.83 -7.30
C SER A 44 27.54 -6.31 -7.44
N ALA A 45 28.60 -5.52 -7.25
CA ALA A 45 28.54 -4.07 -7.45
C ALA A 45 28.21 -3.65 -8.91
N THR A 46 28.38 -4.56 -9.86
CA THR A 46 28.08 -4.37 -11.29
C THR A 46 26.64 -4.78 -11.67
N THR A 47 25.87 -5.35 -10.74
CA THR A 47 24.48 -5.71 -10.97
C THR A 47 23.64 -4.42 -11.03
N PRO A 48 22.91 -4.12 -12.13
CA PRO A 48 22.02 -2.97 -12.19
C PRO A 48 20.96 -3.02 -11.10
N PHE A 49 20.93 -2.01 -10.23
CA PHE A 49 20.04 -1.94 -9.08
C PHE A 49 19.28 -0.62 -9.07
N ALA A 50 17.95 -0.70 -9.10
CA ALA A 50 17.06 0.43 -8.86
C ALA A 50 16.20 0.12 -7.64
N LEU A 51 16.10 1.08 -6.72
CA LEU A 51 15.24 0.97 -5.54
C LEU A 51 13.89 1.60 -5.89
N GLN A 52 12.94 0.81 -6.39
CA GLN A 52 11.59 1.29 -6.63
C GLN A 52 10.83 1.31 -5.31
N ILE A 53 10.26 2.46 -4.96
CA ILE A 53 9.36 2.59 -3.82
C ILE A 53 7.94 2.78 -4.38
N MET A 54 7.21 1.68 -4.53
CA MET A 54 5.79 1.75 -4.84
C MET A 54 5.06 2.27 -3.60
N ALA A 55 4.48 3.45 -3.68
CA ALA A 55 3.84 4.09 -2.55
C ALA A 55 2.33 4.14 -2.75
N THR A 56 1.62 3.25 -2.09
CA THR A 56 0.17 3.39 -1.95
C THR A 56 -0.15 4.22 -0.74
N ASN A 57 -1.36 4.75 -0.79
CA ASN A 57 -2.04 5.52 0.24
C ASN A 57 -1.85 5.05 1.68
N ALA A 58 -1.38 3.83 1.96
CA ALA A 58 -1.01 3.41 3.31
C ALA A 58 0.32 2.66 3.46
N GLU A 59 1.07 2.33 2.38
CA GLU A 59 2.31 1.55 2.47
C GLU A 59 3.32 1.85 1.36
N LEU A 60 4.59 1.58 1.63
CA LEU A 60 5.64 1.51 0.62
C LEU A 60 6.02 0.05 0.35
N THR A 61 6.11 -0.33 -0.92
CA THR A 61 6.79 -1.55 -1.39
C THR A 61 8.12 -1.13 -2.00
N ILE A 62 9.21 -1.50 -1.35
CA ILE A 62 10.56 -1.20 -1.85
C ILE A 62 11.04 -2.35 -2.73
N ALA A 63 10.67 -2.40 -4.01
CA ALA A 63 11.09 -3.45 -4.93
C ALA A 63 12.44 -3.12 -5.61
N PRO A 64 13.40 -4.07 -5.67
CA PRO A 64 14.47 -4.11 -6.66
C PRO A 64 13.89 -4.45 -8.03
N LEU A 65 12.99 -3.63 -8.56
CA LEU A 65 12.55 -3.77 -9.94
C LEU A 65 13.39 -2.83 -10.79
N GLY A 66 13.99 -3.40 -11.85
CA GLY A 66 14.70 -2.67 -12.87
C GLY A 66 13.80 -1.63 -13.52
N LEU A 67 13.93 -0.38 -13.08
CA LEU A 67 13.49 0.80 -13.84
C LEU A 67 14.67 1.73 -14.04
N LEU A 68 15.81 1.17 -14.45
CA LEU A 68 16.61 1.86 -15.44
C LEU A 68 15.97 1.56 -16.79
N ASN A 69 15.05 2.44 -17.19
CA ASN A 69 14.73 2.56 -18.59
C ASN A 69 16.07 2.66 -19.35
N LEU A 70 16.33 1.74 -20.27
CA LEU A 70 17.59 1.67 -21.01
C LEU A 70 17.93 3.01 -21.66
N ASP A 71 16.91 3.76 -22.08
CA ASP A 71 17.07 5.09 -22.68
C ASP A 71 17.39 6.17 -21.64
N GLU A 72 16.95 6.00 -20.39
CA GLU A 72 17.37 6.85 -19.25
C GLU A 72 18.82 6.55 -18.84
N LEU A 73 19.25 5.29 -18.83
CA LEU A 73 20.67 4.92 -18.62
C LEU A 73 21.56 5.54 -19.70
N LYS A 74 21.15 5.43 -20.97
CA LYS A 74 21.86 6.03 -22.12
C LYS A 74 21.90 7.56 -22.01
N THR A 75 20.79 8.19 -21.60
CA THR A 75 20.73 9.64 -21.41
C THR A 75 21.63 10.09 -20.25
N TYR A 76 21.63 9.36 -19.12
CA TYR A 76 22.47 9.66 -17.97
C TYR A 76 23.95 9.51 -18.32
N THR A 77 24.34 8.39 -18.94
CA THR A 77 25.72 8.15 -19.38
C THR A 77 26.17 9.17 -20.42
N ALA A 78 25.29 9.58 -21.34
CA ALA A 78 25.57 10.67 -22.29
C ALA A 78 25.79 12.02 -21.58
N LYS A 79 24.98 12.36 -20.57
CA LYS A 79 25.15 13.59 -19.77
C LYS A 79 26.43 13.58 -18.93
N GLN A 80 26.78 12.43 -18.34
CA GLN A 80 28.03 12.27 -17.61
C GLN A 80 29.24 12.44 -18.54
N ARG A 81 29.22 11.79 -19.71
CA ARG A 81 30.26 11.97 -20.75
C ARG A 81 30.36 13.41 -21.26
N HIS A 82 29.24 14.10 -21.39
CA HIS A 82 29.22 15.52 -21.76
C HIS A 82 29.81 16.42 -20.66
N THR A 83 29.58 16.10 -19.39
CA THR A 83 30.05 16.90 -18.24
C THR A 83 31.54 16.70 -17.95
N TYR A 84 32.05 15.47 -18.11
CA TYR A 84 33.43 15.12 -17.73
C TYR A 84 34.40 14.92 -18.92
N GLY A 85 33.89 14.97 -20.16
CA GLY A 85 34.70 14.83 -21.38
C GLY A 85 35.42 13.47 -21.48
N LEU A 86 36.54 13.44 -22.20
CA LEU A 86 37.39 12.23 -22.37
C LEU A 86 38.13 11.80 -21.09
N ASN A 87 38.06 12.59 -20.02
CA ASN A 87 38.66 12.29 -18.71
C ASN A 87 37.65 11.68 -17.73
N ALA A 88 36.46 11.27 -18.21
CA ALA A 88 35.53 10.53 -17.38
C ALA A 88 36.21 9.25 -16.87
N PRO A 89 36.19 8.97 -15.54
CA PRO A 89 36.66 7.70 -15.02
C PRO A 89 35.95 6.56 -15.77
N GLU A 90 36.70 5.54 -16.21
CA GLU A 90 36.14 4.37 -16.93
C GLU A 90 35.05 3.64 -16.14
N THR A 91 34.91 3.93 -14.85
CA THR A 91 33.81 3.47 -14.01
C THR A 91 32.58 4.35 -14.24
N THR A 92 31.73 3.95 -15.20
CA THR A 92 30.35 4.43 -15.31
C THR A 92 29.54 3.95 -14.11
N GLU A 93 29.72 4.63 -12.96
CA GLU A 93 28.97 4.30 -11.75
C GLU A 93 27.46 4.32 -12.06
N LEU A 94 26.78 3.20 -11.77
CA LEU A 94 25.37 3.00 -12.06
C LEU A 94 24.51 3.86 -11.12
N PRO A 95 23.60 4.68 -11.66
CA PRO A 95 22.77 5.55 -10.83
C PRO A 95 21.82 4.73 -9.96
N LEU A 96 21.80 5.03 -8.65
CA LEU A 96 20.78 4.53 -7.73
C LEU A 96 19.69 5.59 -7.63
N VAL A 97 18.53 5.24 -8.18
CA VAL A 97 17.32 6.08 -8.20
C VAL A 97 16.33 5.55 -7.17
N VAL A 98 15.72 6.48 -6.44
CA VAL A 98 14.52 6.25 -5.64
C VAL A 98 13.33 6.80 -6.42
N GLN A 99 12.36 5.94 -6.69
CA GLN A 99 11.11 6.30 -7.38
C GLN A 99 9.94 6.24 -6.41
N TYR A 100 9.11 7.28 -6.40
CA TYR A 100 7.88 7.41 -5.63
C TYR A 100 6.69 7.55 -6.60
N GLU A 101 5.75 6.63 -6.51
CA GLU A 101 4.53 6.60 -7.33
C GLU A 101 3.31 6.79 -6.43
N PRO A 102 2.74 8.00 -6.30
CA PRO A 102 1.54 8.19 -5.49
C PRO A 102 0.36 7.45 -6.12
N HIS A 103 -0.39 6.70 -5.31
CA HIS A 103 -1.57 5.97 -5.76
C HIS A 103 -2.85 6.82 -5.78
N THR A 104 -2.79 7.95 -6.50
CA THR A 104 -3.93 8.84 -6.72
C THR A 104 -4.10 9.18 -8.18
N GLU A 105 -5.32 9.45 -8.61
CA GLU A 105 -5.63 9.84 -9.97
C GLU A 105 -4.77 11.04 -10.42
N ASN A 106 -4.15 10.94 -11.60
CA ASN A 106 -3.27 11.97 -12.18
C ASN A 106 -1.99 12.30 -11.40
N ALA A 107 -1.63 11.52 -10.38
CA ALA A 107 -0.35 11.67 -9.71
C ALA A 107 0.82 11.44 -10.67
N LYS A 108 1.83 12.30 -10.56
CA LYS A 108 3.07 12.14 -11.32
C LYS A 108 4.04 11.26 -10.53
N VAL A 109 4.63 10.31 -11.22
CA VAL A 109 5.77 9.54 -10.73
C VAL A 109 6.93 10.52 -10.45
N SER A 110 7.43 10.49 -9.22
CA SER A 110 8.61 11.24 -8.80
C SER A 110 9.82 10.31 -8.82
N ARG A 111 10.93 10.74 -9.43
CA ARG A 111 12.18 9.98 -9.46
C ARG A 111 13.32 10.87 -9.01
N GLN A 112 14.08 10.41 -8.02
CA GLN A 112 15.23 11.13 -7.49
C GLN A 112 16.48 10.25 -7.58
N LEU A 113 17.52 10.75 -8.23
CA LEU A 113 18.86 10.17 -8.16
C LEU A 113 19.47 10.52 -6.79
N VAL A 114 19.78 9.50 -5.99
CA VAL A 114 20.23 9.67 -4.59
C VAL A 114 21.70 9.35 -4.40
N THR A 115 22.23 8.36 -5.12
CA THR A 115 23.63 7.92 -5.05
C THR A 115 23.94 7.02 -6.26
N THR A 116 25.03 6.24 -6.20
CA THR A 116 25.37 5.18 -7.16
C THR A 116 25.36 3.80 -6.50
N CYS A 117 25.21 2.74 -7.29
CA CYS A 117 25.25 1.36 -6.81
C CYS A 117 26.62 1.07 -6.19
N GLU A 118 27.69 1.47 -6.87
CA GLU A 118 29.07 1.30 -6.44
C GLU A 118 29.35 2.00 -5.11
N ALA A 119 28.77 3.19 -4.89
CA ALA A 119 28.86 3.84 -3.58
C ALA A 119 28.15 3.04 -2.47
N LEU A 120 27.01 2.42 -2.76
CA LEU A 120 26.31 1.54 -1.81
C LEU A 120 27.13 0.29 -1.44
N PHE A 121 27.86 -0.29 -2.40
CA PHE A 121 28.73 -1.45 -2.15
C PHE A 121 30.07 -1.08 -1.51
N ARG A 122 30.68 0.05 -1.90
CA ARG A 122 32.00 0.51 -1.41
C ARG A 122 31.92 1.09 -0.01
N ASP A 123 30.92 1.92 0.27
CA ASP A 123 30.73 2.56 1.57
C ASP A 123 29.25 2.64 1.91
N PHE A 124 28.77 1.53 2.48
CA PHE A 124 27.35 1.30 2.72
C PHE A 124 26.70 2.37 3.59
N ASN A 125 27.35 2.82 4.67
CA ASN A 125 26.68 3.67 5.67
C ASN A 125 26.33 5.07 5.11
N PRO A 126 27.26 5.82 4.48
CA PRO A 126 26.92 7.11 3.88
C PRO A 126 25.95 7.00 2.70
N ALA A 127 26.05 5.94 1.91
CA ALA A 127 25.10 5.69 0.82
C ALA A 127 23.68 5.40 1.36
N PHE A 128 23.59 4.59 2.41
CA PHE A 128 22.33 4.29 3.10
C PHE A 128 21.66 5.54 3.63
N GLU A 129 22.39 6.47 4.26
CA GLU A 129 21.78 7.69 4.80
C GLU A 129 21.16 8.57 3.71
N LYS A 130 21.78 8.68 2.52
CA LYS A 130 21.19 9.40 1.38
C LYS A 130 19.91 8.74 0.88
N ILE A 131 19.91 7.41 0.78
CA ILE A 131 18.73 6.63 0.38
C ILE A 131 17.61 6.83 1.42
N TRP A 132 17.94 6.70 2.71
CA TRP A 132 16.98 6.86 3.80
C TRP A 132 16.37 8.27 3.86
N GLN A 133 17.17 9.32 3.65
CA GLN A 133 16.65 10.69 3.62
C GLN A 133 15.56 10.85 2.54
N GLN A 134 15.81 10.33 1.33
CA GLN A 134 14.84 10.38 0.25
C GLN A 134 13.61 9.52 0.54
N VAL A 135 13.80 8.27 1.00
CA VAL A 135 12.70 7.37 1.41
C VAL A 135 11.83 8.02 2.48
N ASN A 136 12.44 8.65 3.48
CA ASN A 136 11.73 9.30 4.58
C ASN A 136 10.95 10.55 4.12
N ALA A 137 11.48 11.29 3.14
CA ALA A 137 10.75 12.40 2.53
C ALA A 137 9.53 11.92 1.74
N ASP A 138 9.66 10.81 1.01
CA ASP A 138 8.56 10.23 0.25
C ASP A 138 7.52 9.55 1.17
N LEU A 139 7.95 8.94 2.28
CA LEU A 139 7.07 8.49 3.37
C LEU A 139 6.22 9.64 3.93
N ALA A 140 6.82 10.80 4.16
CA ALA A 140 6.11 11.96 4.70
C ALA A 140 5.06 12.48 3.71
N LYS A 141 5.36 12.52 2.40
CA LYS A 141 4.39 12.89 1.36
C LYS A 141 3.20 11.92 1.32
N ASN A 142 3.50 10.62 1.40
CA ASN A 142 2.46 9.60 1.42
C ASN A 142 1.55 9.70 2.65
N GLN A 143 2.15 9.95 3.82
CA GLN A 143 1.40 10.15 5.06
C GLN A 143 0.46 11.36 4.97
N GLN A 144 0.91 12.48 4.39
CA GLN A 144 0.06 13.66 4.20
C GLN A 144 -1.13 13.36 3.28
N LEU A 145 -0.91 12.60 2.22
CA LEU A 145 -1.97 12.17 1.32
C LEU A 145 -3.00 11.30 2.05
N LEU A 146 -2.54 10.30 2.80
CA LEU A 146 -3.39 9.45 3.65
C LEU A 146 -4.22 10.28 4.62
N GLU A 147 -3.59 11.23 5.31
CA GLU A 147 -4.27 12.10 6.28
C GLU A 147 -5.37 12.92 5.62
N HIS A 148 -5.14 13.45 4.41
CA HIS A 148 -6.18 14.17 3.66
C HIS A 148 -7.34 13.26 3.27
N MET A 149 -7.07 12.11 2.64
CA MET A 149 -8.14 11.19 2.22
C MET A 149 -8.95 10.68 3.42
N VAL A 150 -8.29 10.33 4.51
CA VAL A 150 -8.97 9.89 5.74
C VAL A 150 -9.79 11.03 6.35
N ALA A 151 -9.31 12.27 6.33
CA ALA A 151 -10.08 13.42 6.80
C ALA A 151 -11.35 13.64 5.97
N ASP A 152 -11.28 13.46 4.65
CA ASP A 152 -12.45 13.55 3.75
C ASP A 152 -13.47 12.45 4.07
N LEU A 153 -13.03 11.18 4.16
CA LEU A 153 -13.90 10.05 4.55
C LEU A 153 -14.55 10.27 5.92
N ILE A 154 -13.80 10.79 6.90
CA ILE A 154 -14.34 11.11 8.23
C ILE A 154 -15.41 12.20 8.13
N THR A 155 -15.13 13.24 7.36
CA THR A 155 -16.04 14.36 7.15
C THR A 155 -17.34 13.90 6.48
N ASP A 156 -17.26 13.07 5.45
CA ASP A 156 -18.43 12.55 4.75
C ASP A 156 -19.24 11.59 5.61
N SER A 157 -18.57 10.74 6.38
CA SER A 157 -19.22 9.90 7.39
C SER A 157 -19.99 10.74 8.44
N GLN A 158 -19.40 11.86 8.89
CA GLN A 158 -20.07 12.77 9.84
C GLN A 158 -21.27 13.49 9.21
N LYS A 159 -21.24 13.78 7.90
CA LYS A 159 -22.38 14.36 7.18
C LYS A 159 -23.51 13.35 6.94
N ILE A 160 -23.20 12.07 6.73
CA ILE A 160 -24.19 11.05 6.38
C ILE A 160 -24.83 10.38 7.61
N ALA A 161 -24.11 10.27 8.73
CA ALA A 161 -24.64 9.68 9.96
C ALA A 161 -25.95 10.35 10.45
N PRO A 162 -26.11 11.69 10.43
CA PRO A 162 -27.38 12.34 10.76
C PRO A 162 -28.50 11.96 9.79
N LYS A 163 -28.21 11.76 8.49
CA LYS A 163 -29.22 11.36 7.50
C LYS A 163 -29.76 9.96 7.80
N PHE A 164 -28.88 9.02 8.15
CA PHE A 164 -29.30 7.70 8.63
C PHE A 164 -30.13 7.80 9.91
N SER A 165 -29.72 8.65 10.86
CA SER A 165 -30.46 8.82 12.11
C SER A 165 -31.86 9.38 11.88
N THR A 166 -32.00 10.42 11.05
CA THR A 166 -33.29 11.01 10.68
C THR A 166 -34.19 10.00 9.98
N HIS A 167 -33.65 9.22 9.04
CA HIS A 167 -34.41 8.19 8.35
C HIS A 167 -34.92 7.10 9.32
N LEU A 168 -34.05 6.56 10.19
CA LEU A 168 -34.44 5.51 11.14
C LEU A 168 -35.41 6.00 12.23
N LYS A 169 -35.32 7.28 12.63
CA LYS A 169 -36.27 7.92 13.55
C LYS A 169 -37.65 8.13 12.95
N ALA A 170 -37.74 8.31 11.63
CA ALA A 170 -39.02 8.47 10.94
C ALA A 170 -39.79 7.14 10.80
N LEU A 171 -39.11 6.00 10.97
CA LEU A 171 -39.74 4.67 10.95
C LEU A 171 -40.36 4.35 12.32
N THR A 172 -41.54 3.74 12.32
CA THR A 172 -42.10 3.10 13.53
C THR A 172 -41.21 1.93 13.97
N VAL A 173 -41.34 1.49 15.21
CA VAL A 173 -40.54 0.39 15.78
C VAL A 173 -40.69 -0.88 14.93
N GLU A 174 -41.93 -1.21 14.52
CA GLU A 174 -42.24 -2.39 13.71
C GLU A 174 -41.58 -2.32 12.33
N LYS A 175 -41.68 -1.15 11.67
CA LYS A 175 -41.11 -0.96 10.34
C LYS A 175 -39.59 -0.89 10.35
N ARG A 176 -39.02 -0.38 11.43
CA ARG A 176 -37.57 -0.40 11.67
C ARG A 176 -37.09 -1.84 11.83
N LYS A 177 -37.79 -2.65 12.62
CA LYS A 177 -37.48 -4.08 12.79
C LYS A 177 -37.59 -4.87 11.48
N GLU A 178 -38.61 -4.60 10.68
CA GLU A 178 -38.77 -5.20 9.34
C GLU A 178 -37.59 -4.84 8.42
N THR A 179 -37.17 -3.57 8.43
CA THR A 179 -36.09 -3.07 7.56
C THR A 179 -34.71 -3.58 7.97
N LEU A 180 -34.45 -3.63 9.28
CA LEU A 180 -33.13 -4.00 9.82
C LEU A 180 -32.98 -5.50 10.08
N GLY A 181 -34.09 -6.23 10.21
CA GLY A 181 -34.11 -7.65 10.58
C GLY A 181 -33.91 -7.92 12.07
N PHE A 182 -33.80 -6.89 12.91
CA PHE A 182 -33.66 -6.99 14.37
C PHE A 182 -34.25 -5.76 15.08
N ASP A 183 -34.50 -5.89 16.38
CA ASP A 183 -35.04 -4.79 17.18
C ASP A 183 -33.93 -3.77 17.54
N LEU A 184 -34.17 -2.49 17.26
CA LEU A 184 -33.21 -1.41 17.49
C LEU A 184 -33.86 -0.31 18.35
N PRO A 185 -33.53 -0.27 19.66
CA PRO A 185 -34.02 0.76 20.58
C PRO A 185 -33.65 2.18 20.17
N ASP A 186 -34.51 3.15 20.48
CA ASP A 186 -34.30 4.57 20.13
C ASP A 186 -33.00 5.14 20.70
N ASN A 187 -32.60 4.71 21.91
CA ASN A 187 -31.35 5.14 22.54
C ASN A 187 -30.09 4.59 21.84
N GLN A 188 -30.22 3.59 20.96
CA GLN A 188 -29.11 3.01 20.17
C GLN A 188 -29.05 3.57 18.74
N LEU A 189 -30.07 4.30 18.28
CA LEU A 189 -30.13 4.84 16.92
C LEU A 189 -28.89 5.66 16.56
N ALA A 190 -28.45 6.55 17.44
CA ALA A 190 -27.29 7.39 17.16
C ALA A 190 -25.98 6.59 17.01
N GLN A 191 -25.83 5.49 17.76
CA GLN A 191 -24.67 4.60 17.60
C GLN A 191 -24.78 3.78 16.32
N PHE A 192 -25.96 3.23 16.02
CA PHE A 192 -26.17 2.44 14.82
C PHE A 192 -26.04 3.27 13.54
N SER A 193 -26.52 4.52 13.53
CA SER A 193 -26.32 5.44 12.39
C SER A 193 -24.86 5.78 12.14
N ARG A 194 -24.05 5.91 13.20
CA ARG A 194 -22.58 6.06 13.07
C ARG A 194 -21.96 4.81 12.47
N TYR A 195 -22.36 3.63 12.93
CA TYR A 195 -21.93 2.35 12.36
C TYR A 195 -22.27 2.21 10.87
N LEU A 196 -23.49 2.58 10.46
CA LEU A 196 -23.87 2.57 9.04
C LEU A 196 -23.04 3.54 8.21
N ALA A 197 -22.77 4.73 8.74
CA ALA A 197 -21.91 5.71 8.09
C ALA A 197 -20.46 5.21 7.95
N ASP A 198 -19.89 4.62 9.00
CA ASP A 198 -18.54 4.02 8.94
C ASP A 198 -18.47 2.92 7.89
N ASN A 199 -19.47 2.04 7.85
CA ASN A 199 -19.54 0.97 6.86
C ASN A 199 -19.68 1.47 5.44
N GLN A 200 -20.31 2.63 5.23
CA GLN A 200 -20.38 3.23 3.91
C GLN A 200 -18.99 3.68 3.43
N GLU A 201 -18.21 4.33 4.30
CA GLU A 201 -16.83 4.72 3.95
C GLU A 201 -15.92 3.50 3.74
N VAL A 202 -16.05 2.49 4.61
CA VAL A 202 -15.32 1.22 4.45
C VAL A 202 -15.66 0.55 3.12
N LYS A 203 -16.92 0.57 2.69
CA LYS A 203 -17.31 0.04 1.38
C LYS A 203 -16.69 0.83 0.23
N ALA A 204 -16.55 2.15 0.36
CA ALA A 204 -15.87 2.96 -0.65
C ALA A 204 -14.38 2.58 -0.78
N ILE A 205 -13.68 2.40 0.35
CA ILE A 205 -12.30 1.90 0.38
C ILE A 205 -12.21 0.51 -0.28
N ILE A 206 -13.09 -0.42 0.13
CA ILE A 206 -13.17 -1.78 -0.42
C ILE A 206 -13.39 -1.77 -1.94
N ALA A 207 -14.32 -0.94 -2.43
CA ALA A 207 -14.63 -0.82 -3.84
C ALA A 207 -13.45 -0.24 -4.63
N SER A 208 -12.69 0.70 -4.04
CA SER A 208 -11.48 1.25 -4.63
C SER A 208 -10.40 0.18 -4.84
N GLY A 209 -10.04 -0.56 -3.78
CA GLY A 209 -9.05 -1.65 -3.88
C GLY A 209 -9.51 -2.76 -4.83
N ALA A 210 -10.77 -3.19 -4.73
CA ALA A 210 -11.33 -4.17 -5.67
C ALA A 210 -11.30 -3.67 -7.13
N GLY A 211 -11.53 -2.36 -7.32
CA GLY A 211 -11.41 -1.68 -8.60
C GLY A 211 -9.99 -1.75 -9.15
N PHE A 212 -8.98 -1.40 -8.35
CA PHE A 212 -7.58 -1.51 -8.74
C PHE A 212 -7.21 -2.94 -9.14
N ALA A 213 -7.51 -3.93 -8.28
CA ALA A 213 -7.27 -5.33 -8.60
C ALA A 213 -7.97 -5.79 -9.89
N SER A 214 -9.17 -5.28 -10.16
CA SER A 214 -9.92 -5.63 -11.37
C SER A 214 -9.30 -5.05 -12.64
N HIS A 215 -8.90 -3.77 -12.61
CA HIS A 215 -8.45 -3.07 -13.81
C HIS A 215 -6.95 -3.24 -14.09
N GLU A 216 -6.12 -3.14 -13.05
CA GLU A 216 -4.65 -3.07 -13.18
C GLU A 216 -3.98 -4.44 -13.03
N ILE A 217 -4.56 -5.35 -12.23
CA ILE A 217 -3.95 -6.67 -11.97
C ILE A 217 -4.57 -7.75 -12.85
N VAL A 218 -5.90 -7.86 -12.82
CA VAL A 218 -6.62 -8.85 -13.64
C VAL A 218 -6.82 -8.32 -15.06
N GLY A 219 -7.24 -7.08 -15.24
CA GLY A 219 -7.47 -6.49 -16.56
C GLY A 219 -8.32 -7.39 -17.45
N LYS A 220 -7.74 -7.87 -18.56
CA LYS A 220 -8.42 -8.73 -19.56
C LYS A 220 -8.17 -10.23 -19.39
N GLN A 221 -7.29 -10.63 -18.48
CA GLN A 221 -6.90 -12.03 -18.25
C GLN A 221 -7.78 -12.69 -17.18
N LEU A 222 -7.69 -14.02 -17.06
CA LEU A 222 -8.35 -14.73 -15.96
C LEU A 222 -7.60 -14.48 -14.65
N PHE A 223 -8.31 -14.44 -13.53
CA PHE A 223 -7.68 -14.26 -12.21
C PHE A 223 -6.60 -15.30 -11.93
N ALA A 224 -6.81 -16.56 -12.33
CA ALA A 224 -5.81 -17.61 -12.21
C ALA A 224 -4.51 -17.33 -12.99
N GLN A 225 -4.60 -16.68 -14.15
CA GLN A 225 -3.43 -16.29 -14.95
C GLN A 225 -2.67 -15.15 -14.25
N ALA A 226 -3.39 -14.14 -13.77
CA ALA A 226 -2.80 -13.05 -12.98
C ALA A 226 -2.08 -13.57 -11.72
N MET A 227 -2.65 -14.56 -11.03
CA MET A 227 -2.05 -15.12 -9.82
C MET A 227 -0.87 -16.07 -10.10
N ASN A 228 -0.75 -16.62 -11.31
CA ASN A 228 0.42 -17.41 -11.68
C ASN A 228 1.64 -16.51 -11.97
N ASP A 229 1.42 -15.30 -12.47
CA ASP A 229 2.46 -14.30 -12.60
C ASP A 229 2.93 -13.81 -11.22
N GLN A 230 4.24 -13.84 -10.99
CA GLN A 230 4.80 -13.48 -9.69
C GLN A 230 4.63 -11.99 -9.35
N ILE A 231 4.78 -11.11 -10.33
CA ILE A 231 4.69 -9.67 -10.13
C ILE A 231 3.25 -9.32 -9.81
N LEU A 232 2.30 -9.75 -10.65
CA LEU A 232 0.88 -9.45 -10.47
C LEU A 232 0.31 -10.06 -9.19
N ARG A 233 0.70 -11.30 -8.84
CA ARG A 233 0.34 -11.91 -7.55
C ARG A 233 0.85 -11.09 -6.37
N ASN A 234 2.11 -10.66 -6.40
CA ASN A 234 2.67 -9.86 -5.32
C ASN A 234 1.96 -8.51 -5.20
N THR A 235 1.68 -7.84 -6.32
CA THR A 235 0.92 -6.59 -6.35
C THR A 235 -0.51 -6.76 -5.81
N PHE A 236 -1.15 -7.92 -6.03
CA PHE A 236 -2.48 -8.20 -5.49
C PHE A 236 -2.50 -8.31 -3.96
N PHE A 237 -1.55 -9.06 -3.39
CA PHE A 237 -1.46 -9.16 -1.93
C PHE A 237 -1.03 -7.86 -1.27
N TRP A 238 -0.24 -7.04 -1.97
CA TRP A 238 0.06 -5.68 -1.57
C TRP A 238 -1.19 -4.78 -1.56
N ASP A 239 -2.03 -4.81 -2.60
CA ASP A 239 -3.30 -4.07 -2.65
C ASP A 239 -4.26 -4.43 -1.50
N LEU A 240 -4.30 -5.71 -1.13
CA LEU A 240 -5.06 -6.18 0.04
C LEU A 240 -4.51 -5.60 1.37
N ASP A 241 -3.18 -5.61 1.54
CA ASP A 241 -2.56 -5.03 2.73
C ASP A 241 -2.81 -3.51 2.80
N ASN A 242 -2.75 -2.80 1.67
CA ASN A 242 -3.10 -1.38 1.59
C ASN A 242 -4.54 -1.11 2.02
N THR A 243 -5.48 -1.88 1.46
CA THR A 243 -6.90 -1.74 1.79
C THR A 243 -7.14 -1.98 3.28
N PHE A 244 -6.43 -2.95 3.89
CA PHE A 244 -6.47 -3.15 5.34
C PHE A 244 -6.00 -1.90 6.10
N HIS A 245 -4.87 -1.34 5.68
CA HIS A 245 -4.28 -0.20 6.37
C HIS A 245 -5.14 1.06 6.22
N GLU A 246 -5.69 1.35 5.04
CA GLU A 246 -6.64 2.46 4.86
C GLU A 246 -7.85 2.36 5.80
N ILE A 247 -8.46 1.17 5.90
CA ILE A 247 -9.57 0.92 6.83
C ILE A 247 -9.11 1.11 8.28
N PHE A 248 -7.97 0.54 8.65
CA PHE A 248 -7.44 0.66 10.02
C PHE A 248 -7.16 2.11 10.40
N TYR A 249 -6.51 2.86 9.50
CA TYR A 249 -6.17 4.26 9.68
C TYR A 249 -7.41 5.14 9.77
N TYR A 250 -8.44 4.87 8.96
CA TYR A 250 -9.75 5.52 9.09
C TYR A 250 -10.29 5.44 10.52
N TYR A 251 -10.38 4.23 11.08
CA TYR A 251 -10.87 4.04 12.45
C TYR A 251 -9.93 4.65 13.50
N LEU A 252 -8.61 4.50 13.33
CA LEU A 252 -7.61 5.06 14.24
C LEU A 252 -7.70 6.59 14.30
N ARG A 253 -7.80 7.26 13.15
CA ARG A 253 -7.86 8.73 13.10
C ARG A 253 -9.22 9.25 13.54
N LYS A 254 -10.31 8.59 13.17
CA LYS A 254 -11.66 8.99 13.58
C LYS A 254 -11.89 8.88 15.08
N TYR A 255 -11.45 7.79 15.70
CA TYR A 255 -11.79 7.48 17.09
C TYR A 255 -10.60 7.58 18.06
N GLY A 256 -9.38 7.38 17.58
CA GLY A 256 -8.17 7.29 18.40
C GLY A 256 -7.47 8.63 18.65
N THR A 257 -7.59 9.63 17.76
CA THR A 257 -6.81 10.88 17.84
C THR A 257 -6.82 11.54 19.23
N ASN A 258 -7.96 11.53 19.92
CA ASN A 258 -8.12 12.11 21.27
C ASN A 258 -8.23 11.06 22.38
N LYS A 259 -8.02 9.77 22.09
CA LYS A 259 -8.21 8.66 23.04
C LYS A 259 -6.98 7.76 23.09
N VAL A 260 -5.95 8.17 23.84
CA VAL A 260 -4.66 7.46 23.94
C VAL A 260 -4.79 5.96 24.24
N LYS A 261 -5.68 5.58 25.18
CA LYS A 261 -5.90 4.15 25.52
C LYS A 261 -6.50 3.37 24.34
N LEU A 262 -7.43 3.98 23.61
CA LEU A 262 -8.03 3.38 22.42
C LEU A 262 -6.99 3.24 21.30
N SER A 263 -6.22 4.28 21.00
CA SER A 263 -5.16 4.21 19.98
C SER A 263 -4.14 3.12 20.29
N LYS A 264 -3.70 3.03 21.55
CA LYS A 264 -2.81 1.94 22.01
C LYS A 264 -3.45 0.58 21.81
N ARG A 265 -4.74 0.43 22.13
CA ARG A 265 -5.48 -0.83 21.93
C ARG A 265 -5.59 -1.20 20.45
N LEU A 266 -5.97 -0.25 19.59
CA LEU A 266 -6.08 -0.48 18.15
C LEU A 266 -4.73 -0.89 17.56
N ASN A 267 -3.65 -0.18 17.90
CA ASN A 267 -2.30 -0.54 17.46
C ASN A 267 -1.84 -1.89 18.00
N HIS A 268 -2.22 -2.27 19.23
CA HIS A 268 -1.92 -3.59 19.78
C HIS A 268 -2.62 -4.73 19.02
N ILE A 269 -3.85 -4.53 18.55
CA ILE A 269 -4.59 -5.57 17.80
C ILE A 269 -4.28 -5.58 16.30
N LYS A 270 -3.70 -4.51 15.75
CA LYS A 270 -3.35 -4.35 14.32
C LYS A 270 -2.63 -5.58 13.73
N PRO A 271 -1.54 -6.12 14.32
CA PRO A 271 -0.84 -7.27 13.73
C PRO A 271 -1.71 -8.53 13.65
N ARG A 272 -2.53 -8.78 14.67
CA ARG A 272 -3.43 -9.93 14.70
C ARG A 272 -4.53 -9.82 13.64
N LEU A 273 -5.10 -8.62 13.47
CA LEU A 273 -6.10 -8.37 12.43
C LEU A 273 -5.50 -8.52 11.03
N LEU A 274 -4.30 -8.00 10.80
CA LEU A 274 -3.57 -8.14 9.55
C LEU A 274 -3.31 -9.62 9.21
N THR A 275 -2.80 -10.40 10.17
CA THR A 275 -2.58 -11.85 9.96
C THR A 275 -3.87 -12.58 9.61
N LYS A 276 -4.97 -12.29 10.31
CA LYS A 276 -6.28 -12.90 10.03
C LYS A 276 -6.78 -12.52 8.64
N MET A 277 -6.68 -11.24 8.28
CA MET A 277 -7.05 -10.71 6.97
C MET A 277 -6.27 -11.46 5.87
N ARG A 278 -4.94 -11.52 5.97
CA ARG A 278 -4.07 -12.21 4.99
C ARG A 278 -4.42 -13.68 4.82
N GLN A 279 -4.71 -14.39 5.92
CA GLN A 279 -5.16 -15.79 5.87
C GLN A 279 -6.49 -15.94 5.11
N THR A 280 -7.47 -15.09 5.41
CA THR A 280 -8.75 -15.09 4.70
C THR A 280 -8.56 -14.74 3.22
N ALA A 281 -7.76 -13.72 2.91
CA ALA A 281 -7.47 -13.30 1.55
C ALA A 281 -6.80 -14.42 0.74
N TRP A 282 -5.81 -15.12 1.33
CA TRP A 282 -5.18 -16.27 0.70
C TRP A 282 -6.17 -17.39 0.38
N GLN A 283 -7.08 -17.71 1.32
CA GLN A 283 -8.12 -18.71 1.10
C GLN A 283 -9.10 -18.28 0.00
N GLN A 284 -9.57 -17.04 0.01
CA GLN A 284 -10.50 -16.53 -1.00
C GLN A 284 -9.85 -16.46 -2.39
N ALA A 285 -8.61 -15.99 -2.47
CA ALA A 285 -7.85 -15.96 -3.72
C ALA A 285 -7.67 -17.37 -4.29
N ASN A 286 -7.27 -18.34 -3.47
CA ASN A 286 -7.13 -19.74 -3.90
C ASN A 286 -8.45 -20.38 -4.34
N ASN A 287 -9.57 -19.98 -3.75
CA ASN A 287 -10.88 -20.44 -4.21
C ASN A 287 -11.23 -19.83 -5.57
N LEU A 288 -10.88 -18.56 -5.78
CA LEU A 288 -11.13 -17.86 -7.04
C LEU A 288 -10.24 -18.38 -8.18
N THR A 289 -8.99 -18.76 -7.93
CA THR A 289 -8.11 -19.36 -8.95
C THR A 289 -8.61 -20.72 -9.45
N LYS A 290 -9.42 -21.43 -8.65
CA LYS A 290 -10.03 -22.71 -9.03
C LYS A 290 -11.30 -22.56 -9.88
N GLN A 291 -11.81 -21.33 -10.05
CA GLN A 291 -13.00 -21.09 -10.86
C GLN A 291 -12.63 -21.05 -12.35
N THR A 292 -13.43 -21.71 -13.18
CA THR A 292 -13.23 -21.79 -14.64
C THR A 292 -13.50 -20.47 -15.37
N LYS A 293 -14.20 -19.54 -14.72
CA LYS A 293 -14.39 -18.15 -15.15
C LYS A 293 -14.30 -17.27 -13.92
N THR A 294 -13.76 -16.05 -14.07
CA THR A 294 -13.80 -15.02 -13.03
C THR A 294 -15.04 -14.15 -13.27
N PRO A 295 -16.08 -14.23 -12.42
CA PRO A 295 -17.23 -13.32 -12.53
C PRO A 295 -16.79 -11.85 -12.44
N PRO A 296 -17.46 -10.91 -13.12
CA PRO A 296 -17.11 -9.49 -13.06
C PRO A 296 -17.08 -8.91 -11.63
N GLN A 297 -17.94 -9.42 -10.73
CA GLN A 297 -18.04 -8.98 -9.34
C GLN A 297 -17.20 -9.84 -8.36
N ALA A 298 -16.39 -10.76 -8.86
CA ALA A 298 -15.70 -11.72 -8.00
C ALA A 298 -14.69 -11.06 -7.08
N LEU A 299 -13.99 -10.03 -7.56
CA LEU A 299 -13.03 -9.28 -6.76
C LEU A 299 -13.71 -8.40 -5.72
N GLU A 300 -14.78 -7.68 -6.08
CA GLU A 300 -15.57 -6.91 -5.10
C GLU A 300 -16.10 -7.82 -3.97
N LYS A 301 -16.61 -9.01 -4.33
CA LYS A 301 -17.06 -10.00 -3.35
C LYS A 301 -15.90 -10.54 -2.49
N LEU A 302 -14.74 -10.77 -3.09
CA LEU A 302 -13.54 -11.21 -2.37
C LEU A 302 -13.13 -10.16 -1.34
N PHE A 303 -12.96 -8.90 -1.76
CA PHE A 303 -12.56 -7.80 -0.87
C PHE A 303 -13.60 -7.59 0.23
N THR A 304 -14.89 -7.60 -0.11
CA THR A 304 -15.97 -7.50 0.89
C THR A 304 -15.86 -8.61 1.94
N THR A 305 -15.65 -9.85 1.51
CA THR A 305 -15.51 -11.02 2.41
C THR A 305 -14.29 -10.89 3.32
N VAL A 306 -13.21 -10.29 2.82
CA VAL A 306 -11.95 -10.09 3.55
C VAL A 306 -12.07 -8.95 4.56
N PHE A 307 -12.64 -7.81 4.18
CA PHE A 307 -12.51 -6.56 4.94
C PHE A 307 -13.73 -6.18 5.79
N VAL A 308 -14.95 -6.60 5.46
CA VAL A 308 -16.12 -6.35 6.34
C VAL A 308 -15.88 -6.92 7.75
N PRO A 309 -15.38 -8.16 7.93
CA PRO A 309 -15.10 -8.69 9.26
C PRO A 309 -14.00 -7.94 10.02
N VAL A 310 -13.11 -7.22 9.32
CA VAL A 310 -12.09 -6.36 9.93
C VAL A 310 -12.75 -5.11 10.50
N ALA A 311 -13.58 -4.43 9.70
CA ALA A 311 -14.32 -3.23 10.12
C ALA A 311 -15.28 -3.51 11.30
N GLU A 312 -15.97 -4.66 11.27
CA GLU A 312 -16.83 -5.09 12.38
C GLU A 312 -16.04 -5.31 13.68
N GLN A 313 -14.87 -5.95 13.59
CA GLN A 313 -13.99 -6.13 14.75
C GLN A 313 -13.46 -4.80 15.30
N LEU A 314 -13.08 -3.86 14.43
CA LEU A 314 -12.65 -2.52 14.83
C LEU A 314 -13.78 -1.76 15.53
N THR A 315 -14.99 -1.78 14.95
CA THR A 315 -16.19 -1.18 15.55
C THR A 315 -16.46 -1.76 16.94
N ALA A 316 -16.42 -3.09 17.07
CA ALA A 316 -16.66 -3.77 18.34
C ALA A 316 -15.60 -3.42 19.39
N GLU A 317 -14.34 -3.29 19.00
CA GLU A 317 -13.26 -2.87 19.91
C GLU A 317 -13.42 -1.40 20.33
N ILE A 318 -13.82 -0.51 19.43
CA ILE A 318 -14.05 0.91 19.72
C ILE A 318 -15.24 1.09 20.67
N ALA A 319 -16.30 0.30 20.51
CA ALA A 319 -17.47 0.34 21.37
C ALA A 319 -17.11 0.12 22.86
N LYS A 320 -16.09 -0.69 23.16
CA LYS A 320 -15.60 -0.95 24.53
C LYS A 320 -15.01 0.29 25.22
N PHE A 321 -14.72 1.35 24.48
CA PHE A 321 -14.12 2.61 24.98
C PHE A 321 -15.10 3.81 24.87
N ASN A 322 -16.37 3.55 24.59
CA ASN A 322 -17.43 4.55 24.53
C ASN A 322 -18.31 4.56 25.80
N HIS A 323 -17.76 4.07 26.92
CA HIS A 323 -18.35 4.10 28.25
C HIS A 323 -17.54 4.97 29.21
#